data_AF-A0A957R396-F1
#
_entry.id   AF-A0A957R396-F1
#
_cell.length_a   1.000
_cell.length_b   1.000
_cell.length_c   1.000
_cell.angle_alpha   90.00
_cell.angle_beta   90.00
_cell.angle_gamma   90.00
#
_symmetry.space_group_name_H-M   'P 1'
#
loop_
_entity.id
_entity.type
_entity.pdbx_description
1 polymer ?
#
loop_
_entity_poly.entity_id
_entity_poly.type
_entity_poly.pdbx_seq_one_letter_code
_entity_poly.pdbx_strand_id
1 'polypeptide(L)'
;MVEGAVTAIANQMANAVNPIRRLISKIEGTSYTELSPENVFLEFFNGPITLNKTTDNCTVALDCVAWVNDGETTVNLRIISNPYLIVHEIFHVFDLTILDGDANQALLNAQDVDDNFPDRPGLDGPSDLRWGFAGSNFSDWQKSRSGLSGEEFADMGIGWTYNRWDSDIDGLTEAGLYRANFMNVNMGLWVYSQISQ
;
A
#
# COMPACT_ATOMS: atom_id res chain seq x y z
N MET A 1 4.50 12.37 -12.74
CA MET A 1 3.85 11.05 -12.56
C MET A 1 4.33 10.40 -11.27
N VAL A 2 5.64 10.23 -11.07
CA VAL A 2 6.22 9.79 -9.78
C VAL A 2 5.81 10.71 -8.62
N GLU A 3 6.02 12.01 -8.78
CA GLU A 3 5.66 13.02 -7.77
C GLU A 3 4.19 12.91 -7.33
N GLY A 4 3.26 12.70 -8.27
CA GLY A 4 1.84 12.55 -7.95
C GLY A 4 1.51 11.29 -7.13
N ALA A 5 2.21 10.18 -7.36
CA ALA A 5 2.04 8.95 -6.56
C ALA A 5 2.60 9.15 -5.14
N VAL A 6 3.80 9.73 -5.02
CA VAL A 6 4.43 10.04 -3.72
C VAL A 6 3.55 11.01 -2.92
N THR A 7 3.05 12.08 -3.55
CA THR A 7 2.13 13.01 -2.91
C THR A 7 0.84 12.33 -2.44
N ALA A 8 0.28 11.40 -3.23
CA ALA A 8 -0.91 10.65 -2.84
C ALA A 8 -0.66 9.78 -1.60
N ILE A 9 0.45 9.05 -1.56
CA ILE A 9 0.85 8.24 -0.40
C ILE A 9 1.05 9.12 0.83
N ALA A 10 1.83 10.21 0.71
CA ALA A 10 2.10 11.14 1.80
C ALA A 10 0.82 11.73 2.39
N ASN A 11 -0.13 12.14 1.54
CA ASN A 11 -1.43 12.65 1.98
C ASN A 11 -2.20 11.59 2.77
N GLN A 12 -2.21 10.35 2.26
CA GLN A 12 -2.95 9.27 2.89
C GLN A 12 -2.33 8.86 4.23
N MET A 13 -0.99 8.85 4.34
CA MET A 13 -0.28 8.63 5.61
C MET A 13 -0.61 9.71 6.63
N ALA A 14 -0.59 10.99 6.25
CA ALA A 14 -0.96 12.08 7.15
C ALA A 14 -2.41 11.98 7.63
N ASN A 15 -3.34 11.65 6.73
CA ASN A 15 -4.75 11.44 7.09
C ASN A 15 -4.94 10.28 8.08
N ALA A 16 -4.12 9.23 7.99
CA ALA A 16 -4.18 8.09 8.88
C ALA A 16 -3.56 8.37 10.26
N VAL A 17 -2.42 9.06 10.30
CA VAL A 17 -1.61 9.17 11.54
C VAL A 17 -1.98 10.38 12.41
N ASN A 18 -2.36 11.50 11.81
CA ASN A 18 -2.67 12.73 12.55
C ASN A 18 -3.86 12.57 13.52
N PRO A 19 -4.95 11.85 13.18
CA PRO A 19 -6.01 11.53 14.14
C PRO A 19 -5.53 10.74 15.36
N ILE A 20 -4.63 9.76 15.15
CA ILE A 20 -4.05 8.94 16.22
C ILE A 20 -3.20 9.81 17.15
N ARG A 21 -2.27 10.59 16.58
CA ARG A 21 -1.41 11.52 17.34
C ARG A 21 -2.23 12.51 18.16
N ARG A 22 -3.31 13.06 17.58
CA ARG A 22 -4.24 13.99 18.25
C ARG A 22 -4.99 13.32 19.41
N LEU A 23 -5.38 12.06 19.26
CA LEU A 23 -6.03 11.30 20.32
C LEU A 23 -5.06 11.06 21.49
N ILE A 24 -3.83 10.65 21.19
CA ILE A 24 -2.79 10.38 22.20
C ILE A 24 -2.44 11.66 22.96
N SER A 25 -2.22 12.79 22.28
CA SER A 25 -1.92 14.05 22.95
C SER A 25 -3.03 14.48 23.92
N LYS A 26 -4.29 14.20 23.56
CA LYS A 26 -5.44 14.46 24.44
C LYS A 26 -5.44 13.56 25.67
N ILE A 27 -5.06 12.30 25.53
CA ILE A 27 -4.96 11.33 26.64
C ILE A 27 -3.82 11.73 27.58
N GLU A 28 -2.68 12.11 27.03
CA GLU A 28 -1.46 12.44 27.79
C GLU A 28 -1.45 13.87 28.34
N GLY A 29 -2.37 14.73 27.89
CA GLY A 29 -2.38 16.14 28.26
C GLY A 29 -1.22 16.94 27.64
N THR A 30 -0.71 16.52 26.49
CA THR A 30 0.40 17.15 25.78
C THR A 30 -0.08 18.04 24.63
N SER A 31 0.77 18.97 24.19
CA SER A 31 0.51 19.80 23.01
C SER A 31 0.67 18.98 21.73
N TYR A 32 -0.22 19.20 20.76
CA TYR A 32 -0.17 18.54 19.45
C TYR A 32 0.12 19.53 18.33
N THR A 33 0.97 19.13 17.40
CA THR A 33 1.16 19.81 16.11
C THR A 33 0.93 18.79 15.01
N GLU A 34 0.06 19.17 14.07
CA GLU A 34 -0.25 18.35 12.91
C GLU A 34 0.95 18.28 11.98
N LEU A 35 1.32 17.06 11.59
CA LEU A 35 2.38 16.88 10.61
C LEU A 35 1.85 17.11 9.20
N SER A 36 2.65 17.79 8.39
CA SER A 36 2.39 17.86 6.95
C SER A 36 2.54 16.47 6.32
N PRO A 37 1.87 16.21 5.18
CA PRO A 37 2.08 15.00 4.37
C PRO A 37 3.55 14.69 4.13
N GLU A 38 4.34 15.70 3.76
CA GLU A 38 5.78 15.55 3.51
C GLU A 38 6.54 15.11 4.76
N ASN A 39 6.26 15.71 5.93
CA ASN A 39 6.95 15.33 7.16
C ASN A 39 6.58 13.92 7.61
N VAL A 40 5.31 13.52 7.50
CA VAL A 40 4.90 12.13 7.82
C VAL A 40 5.64 11.15 6.92
N PHE A 41 5.72 11.45 5.62
CA PHE A 41 6.41 10.59 4.67
C PHE A 41 7.91 10.49 4.98
N LEU A 42 8.58 11.61 5.22
CA LEU A 42 10.02 11.63 5.55
C LEU A 42 10.33 10.96 6.88
N GLU A 43 9.52 11.17 7.92
CA GLU A 43 9.67 10.48 9.20
C GLU A 43 9.46 8.97 9.02
N PHE A 44 8.43 8.58 8.27
CA PHE A 44 8.08 7.18 8.06
C PHE A 44 9.17 6.40 7.31
N PHE A 45 9.76 6.98 6.28
CA PHE A 45 10.86 6.36 5.52
C PHE A 45 12.25 6.61 6.12
N ASN A 46 12.33 7.23 7.31
CA ASN A 46 13.58 7.66 7.94
C ASN A 46 14.48 8.48 7.00
N GLY A 47 13.86 9.37 6.21
CA GLY A 47 14.51 10.24 5.25
C GLY A 47 13.92 10.17 3.84
N PRO A 48 14.56 10.84 2.87
CA PRO A 48 14.12 10.80 1.48
C PRO A 48 14.37 9.41 0.87
N ILE A 49 13.37 8.88 0.18
CA ILE A 49 13.56 7.71 -0.69
C ILE A 49 14.04 8.14 -2.07
N THR A 50 14.97 7.37 -2.64
CA THR A 50 15.41 7.60 -4.03
C THR A 50 14.67 6.65 -4.94
N LEU A 51 13.93 7.21 -5.91
CA LEU A 51 13.22 6.45 -6.94
C LEU A 51 14.02 6.50 -8.24
N ASN A 52 14.80 5.47 -8.52
CA ASN A 52 15.65 5.44 -9.73
C ASN A 52 14.88 4.86 -10.91
N LYS A 53 14.73 5.67 -11.96
CA LYS A 53 14.23 5.18 -13.26
C LYS A 53 15.33 4.40 -13.99
N THR A 54 15.20 3.09 -14.11
CA THR A 54 16.13 2.28 -14.92
C THR A 54 15.65 2.19 -16.37
N THR A 55 16.58 2.18 -17.35
CA THR A 55 16.26 2.19 -18.80
C THR A 55 16.27 0.82 -19.45
N ASP A 56 16.30 -0.25 -18.67
CA ASP A 56 16.34 -1.59 -19.26
C ASP A 56 15.03 -1.87 -20.01
N ASN A 57 15.15 -2.28 -21.27
CA ASN A 57 14.00 -2.62 -22.10
C ASN A 57 13.30 -3.85 -21.53
N CYS A 58 12.07 -3.66 -21.04
CA CYS A 58 11.19 -4.76 -20.66
C CYS A 58 10.59 -5.35 -21.94
N THR A 59 10.96 -6.56 -22.31
CA THR A 59 10.42 -7.24 -23.51
C THR A 59 9.04 -7.85 -23.27
N VAL A 60 8.63 -8.03 -22.01
CA VAL A 60 7.30 -8.51 -21.61
C VAL A 60 6.77 -7.74 -20.39
N ALA A 61 5.46 -7.53 -20.32
CA ALA A 61 4.80 -6.70 -19.29
C ALA A 61 4.93 -7.22 -17.84
N LEU A 62 5.37 -8.47 -17.66
CA LEU A 62 5.62 -9.09 -16.36
C LEU A 62 7.05 -8.85 -15.83
N ASP A 63 7.97 -8.33 -16.66
CA ASP A 63 9.37 -8.06 -16.28
C ASP A 63 9.59 -6.60 -15.84
N CYS A 64 8.51 -5.86 -15.58
CA CYS A 64 8.53 -4.47 -15.11
C CYS A 64 8.47 -4.39 -13.58
N VAL A 65 9.23 -5.24 -12.89
CA VAL A 65 9.24 -5.31 -11.43
C VAL A 65 10.16 -4.20 -10.88
N ALA A 66 9.72 -3.48 -9.86
CA ALA A 66 10.64 -2.71 -9.03
C ALA A 66 11.25 -3.63 -7.97
N TRP A 67 12.52 -3.41 -7.70
CA TRP A 67 13.22 -4.18 -6.68
C TRP A 67 13.76 -3.20 -5.66
N VAL A 68 13.54 -3.55 -4.40
CA VAL A 68 14.17 -2.89 -3.27
C VAL A 68 15.54 -3.53 -3.13
N ASN A 69 16.59 -2.71 -3.11
CA ASN A 69 17.89 -3.24 -2.71
C ASN A 69 17.82 -3.54 -1.21
N ASP A 70 18.11 -4.78 -0.84
CA ASP A 70 18.16 -5.22 0.56
C ASP A 70 19.04 -4.27 1.39
N GLY A 71 18.45 -3.63 2.40
CA GLY A 71 19.12 -2.69 3.30
C GLY A 71 19.27 -1.23 2.82
N GLU A 72 18.65 -0.79 1.72
CA GLU A 72 18.68 0.61 1.26
C GLU A 72 17.28 1.25 1.15
N THR A 73 17.16 2.54 1.50
CA THR A 73 15.99 3.40 1.18
C THR A 73 15.91 3.79 -0.30
N THR A 74 16.50 2.99 -1.18
CA THR A 74 16.50 3.20 -2.62
C THR A 74 15.57 2.20 -3.27
N VAL A 75 14.54 2.71 -3.94
CA VAL A 75 13.60 1.92 -4.73
C VAL A 75 13.97 2.09 -6.19
N ASN A 76 14.40 1.02 -6.84
CA ASN A 76 14.71 1.07 -8.26
C ASN A 76 13.42 0.78 -9.05
N LEU A 77 12.74 1.85 -9.46
CA LEU A 77 11.56 1.75 -10.31
C LEU A 77 12.00 1.60 -11.77
N ARG A 78 11.80 0.42 -12.36
CA ARG A 78 11.90 0.26 -13.82
C ARG A 78 10.90 1.20 -14.50
N ILE A 79 11.06 1.58 -15.78
CA ILE A 79 10.21 2.61 -16.44
C ILE A 79 8.72 2.35 -16.21
N ILE A 80 8.17 2.98 -15.18
CA ILE A 80 6.79 2.91 -14.77
C ILE A 80 6.27 4.33 -14.88
N SER A 81 5.59 4.63 -15.98
CA SER A 81 4.79 5.85 -16.11
C SER A 81 3.45 5.74 -15.37
N ASN A 82 3.12 4.55 -14.91
CA ASN A 82 1.85 4.23 -14.30
C ASN A 82 1.90 4.54 -12.79
N PRO A 83 1.18 5.55 -12.28
CA PRO A 83 1.22 5.91 -10.87
C PRO A 83 0.78 4.76 -9.95
N TYR A 84 -0.09 3.85 -10.40
CA TYR A 84 -0.57 2.72 -9.60
C TYR A 84 0.51 1.69 -9.36
N LEU A 85 1.32 1.42 -10.37
CA LEU A 85 2.50 0.58 -10.24
C LEU A 85 3.54 1.20 -9.31
N ILE A 86 3.74 2.51 -9.37
CA ILE A 86 4.65 3.20 -8.45
C ILE A 86 4.18 2.98 -7.00
N VAL A 87 2.87 3.09 -6.74
CA VAL A 87 2.31 2.82 -5.41
C VAL A 87 2.49 1.36 -5.01
N HIS A 88 2.15 0.41 -5.88
CA HIS A 88 2.32 -1.04 -5.64
C HIS A 88 3.75 -1.33 -5.17
N GLU A 89 4.74 -0.85 -5.92
CA GLU A 89 6.15 -1.10 -5.64
C GLU A 89 6.65 -0.41 -4.37
N ILE A 90 6.14 0.79 -4.05
CA ILE A 90 6.43 1.43 -2.76
C ILE A 90 5.85 0.62 -1.60
N PHE A 91 4.72 -0.09 -1.77
CA PHE A 91 4.15 -0.92 -0.72
C PHE A 91 4.92 -2.24 -0.50
N HIS A 92 5.62 -2.76 -1.51
CA HIS A 92 6.63 -3.81 -1.29
C HIS A 92 7.77 -3.32 -0.40
N VAL A 93 8.26 -2.09 -0.64
CA VAL A 93 9.28 -1.45 0.22
C VAL A 93 8.76 -1.28 1.63
N PHE A 94 7.52 -0.82 1.77
CA PHE A 94 6.86 -0.63 3.06
C PHE A 94 6.92 -1.94 3.87
N ASP A 95 6.43 -3.04 3.33
CA ASP A 95 6.39 -4.31 4.05
C ASP A 95 7.80 -4.85 4.35
N LEU A 96 8.65 -4.96 3.32
CA LEU A 96 9.93 -5.66 3.44
C LEU A 96 10.99 -4.90 4.22
N THR A 97 11.03 -3.57 4.12
CA THR A 97 12.15 -2.79 4.71
C THR A 97 11.76 -2.01 5.95
N ILE A 98 10.49 -1.65 6.11
CA ILE A 98 10.05 -0.81 7.23
C ILE A 98 9.29 -1.63 8.26
N LEU A 99 8.47 -2.57 7.79
CA LEU A 99 7.66 -3.44 8.65
C LEU A 99 8.27 -4.82 8.88
N ASP A 100 9.43 -5.13 8.31
CA ASP A 100 10.09 -6.44 8.47
C ASP A 100 9.17 -7.64 8.15
N GLY A 101 8.26 -7.45 7.17
CA GLY A 101 7.26 -8.45 6.77
C GLY A 101 5.98 -8.52 7.62
N ASP A 102 5.81 -7.62 8.60
CA ASP A 102 4.65 -7.62 9.49
C ASP A 102 3.33 -7.40 8.75
N ALA A 103 3.29 -6.62 7.67
CA ALA A 103 2.05 -6.40 6.93
C ALA A 103 1.61 -7.66 6.18
N ASN A 104 2.58 -8.35 5.57
CA ASN A 104 2.35 -9.64 4.95
C ASN A 104 1.88 -10.69 5.97
N GLN A 105 2.52 -10.78 7.14
CA GLN A 105 2.10 -11.71 8.18
C GLN A 105 0.71 -11.38 8.75
N ALA A 106 0.39 -10.10 8.94
CA ALA A 106 -0.93 -9.67 9.39
C ALA A 106 -2.02 -10.02 8.37
N LEU A 107 -1.71 -9.90 7.08
CA LEU A 107 -2.62 -10.27 6.00
C LEU A 107 -2.87 -11.78 5.97
N LEU A 108 -1.82 -12.60 6.06
CA LEU A 108 -1.94 -14.06 6.17
C LEU A 108 -2.83 -14.46 7.35
N ASN A 109 -2.59 -13.85 8.51
CA ASN A 109 -3.40 -14.11 9.70
C ASN A 109 -4.87 -13.72 9.49
N ALA A 110 -5.15 -12.61 8.81
CA ALA A 110 -6.52 -12.19 8.50
C ALA A 110 -7.21 -13.19 7.55
N GLN A 111 -6.48 -13.67 6.54
CA GLN A 111 -6.97 -14.66 5.58
C GLN A 111 -7.24 -16.03 6.21
N ASP A 112 -6.44 -16.43 7.20
CA ASP A 112 -6.61 -17.70 7.90
C ASP A 112 -7.81 -17.74 8.86
N VAL A 113 -8.28 -16.57 9.32
CA VAL A 113 -9.30 -16.49 10.40
C VAL A 113 -10.65 -15.90 9.96
N ASP A 114 -10.70 -15.21 8.83
CA ASP A 114 -11.92 -14.60 8.30
C ASP A 114 -12.27 -15.18 6.94
N ASP A 115 -13.30 -16.05 6.92
CA ASP A 115 -13.81 -16.67 5.70
C ASP A 115 -14.30 -15.65 4.66
N ASN A 116 -14.60 -14.40 5.06
CA ASN A 116 -14.99 -13.31 4.17
C ASN A 116 -13.80 -12.48 3.67
N PHE A 117 -12.60 -12.76 4.19
CA PHE A 117 -11.31 -12.29 3.69
C PHE A 117 -10.49 -13.46 3.12
N PRO A 118 -10.98 -14.20 2.12
CA PRO A 118 -10.22 -15.33 1.59
C PRO A 118 -8.99 -14.86 0.82
N ASP A 119 -8.01 -15.75 0.78
CA ASP A 119 -6.84 -15.63 -0.10
C ASP A 119 -7.26 -15.55 -1.57
N ARG A 120 -6.51 -14.78 -2.32
CA ARG A 120 -6.72 -14.58 -3.73
C ARG A 120 -6.23 -15.81 -4.50
N PRO A 121 -7.04 -16.37 -5.41
CA PRO A 121 -6.56 -17.43 -6.29
C PRO A 121 -5.42 -16.90 -7.18
N GLY A 122 -4.34 -17.68 -7.30
CA GLY A 122 -3.20 -17.37 -8.15
C GLY A 122 -3.54 -17.42 -9.65
N LEU A 123 -2.54 -17.73 -10.49
CA LEU A 123 -2.66 -17.77 -11.96
C LEU A 123 -3.79 -18.68 -12.50
N ASP A 124 -4.35 -19.55 -11.66
CA ASP A 124 -5.44 -20.48 -11.98
C ASP A 124 -6.84 -19.89 -11.76
N GLY A 125 -6.95 -18.69 -11.17
CA GLY A 125 -8.21 -17.99 -10.97
C GLY A 125 -8.70 -17.23 -12.20
N PRO A 126 -10.02 -17.03 -12.39
CA PRO A 126 -10.53 -16.16 -13.45
C PRO A 126 -9.97 -14.75 -13.28
N SER A 127 -9.33 -14.23 -14.33
CA SER A 127 -8.62 -12.94 -14.35
C SER A 127 -9.51 -11.71 -14.11
N ASP A 128 -10.83 -11.90 -14.00
CA ASP A 128 -11.87 -10.90 -13.88
C ASP A 128 -12.53 -10.84 -12.49
N LEU A 129 -12.18 -11.73 -11.56
CA LEU A 129 -12.73 -11.67 -10.21
C LEU A 129 -12.18 -10.46 -9.46
N ARG A 130 -13.11 -9.59 -9.04
CA ARG A 130 -12.83 -8.41 -8.25
C ARG A 130 -12.88 -8.81 -6.77
N TRP A 131 -11.78 -9.35 -6.27
CA TRP A 131 -11.67 -9.79 -4.87
C TRP A 131 -11.46 -8.60 -3.93
N GLY A 132 -12.32 -7.58 -3.98
CA GLY A 132 -12.21 -6.45 -3.06
C GLY A 132 -11.12 -5.41 -3.39
N PHE A 133 -10.15 -5.74 -4.24
CA PHE A 133 -9.18 -4.78 -4.77
C PHE A 133 -9.86 -3.74 -5.65
N ALA A 134 -9.17 -2.63 -5.92
CA ALA A 134 -9.64 -1.56 -6.78
C ALA A 134 -9.92 -1.98 -8.24
N GLY A 135 -11.02 -2.73 -8.46
CA GLY A 135 -11.87 -2.84 -9.63
C GLY A 135 -11.28 -3.36 -10.96
N SER A 136 -12.17 -3.78 -11.85
CA SER A 136 -11.90 -4.15 -13.26
C SER A 136 -12.12 -2.99 -14.25
N ASN A 137 -12.59 -1.83 -13.77
CA ASN A 137 -12.90 -0.64 -14.59
C ASN A 137 -11.71 0.32 -14.75
N PHE A 138 -10.60 0.07 -14.06
CA PHE A 138 -9.32 0.70 -14.33
C PHE A 138 -8.45 -0.35 -15.02
N SER A 139 -8.53 -0.40 -16.35
CA SER A 139 -7.81 -1.35 -17.22
C SER A 139 -6.30 -1.41 -17.00
N ASP A 140 -5.75 -0.45 -16.26
CA ASP A 140 -4.32 -0.18 -16.17
C ASP A 140 -3.76 -0.33 -14.75
N TRP A 141 -4.55 -0.68 -13.73
CA TRP A 141 -3.97 -0.96 -12.42
C TRP A 141 -3.32 -2.34 -12.52
N GLN A 142 -1.99 -2.42 -12.41
CA GLN A 142 -1.35 -3.73 -12.33
C GLN A 142 -1.81 -4.38 -11.04
N LYS A 143 -2.64 -5.40 -11.22
CA LYS A 143 -2.82 -6.46 -10.25
C LYS A 143 -1.65 -7.39 -10.51
N SER A 144 -0.92 -7.74 -9.46
CA SER A 144 -0.13 -8.98 -9.54
C SER A 144 -1.05 -10.10 -10.01
N ARG A 145 -0.56 -11.16 -10.64
CA ARG A 145 -1.36 -12.40 -10.83
C ARG A 145 -1.06 -13.45 -9.78
N SER A 146 -0.14 -13.13 -8.88
CA SER A 146 0.22 -13.95 -7.75
C SER A 146 -0.92 -14.00 -6.73
N GLY A 147 -1.11 -15.16 -6.12
CA GLY A 147 -1.89 -15.30 -4.89
C GLY A 147 -1.02 -15.19 -3.64
N LEU A 148 0.23 -14.71 -3.78
CA LEU A 148 1.07 -14.48 -2.62
C LEU A 148 0.59 -13.23 -1.88
N SER A 149 0.46 -13.34 -0.57
CA SER A 149 -0.01 -12.28 0.32
C SER A 149 0.80 -10.99 0.23
N GLY A 150 2.12 -11.04 0.01
CA GLY A 150 2.93 -9.82 -0.19
C GLY A 150 2.53 -9.01 -1.43
N GLU A 151 2.16 -9.69 -2.52
CA GLU A 151 1.66 -9.06 -3.75
C GLU A 151 0.23 -8.52 -3.56
N GLU A 152 -0.58 -9.24 -2.80
CA GLU A 152 -1.92 -8.80 -2.41
C GLU A 152 -1.85 -7.53 -1.54
N PHE A 153 -0.93 -7.47 -0.58
CA PHE A 153 -0.70 -6.29 0.24
C PHE A 153 -0.31 -5.08 -0.62
N ALA A 154 0.60 -5.27 -1.57
CA ALA A 154 1.00 -4.22 -2.51
C ALA A 154 -0.19 -3.69 -3.34
N ASP A 155 -1.05 -4.59 -3.84
CA ASP A 155 -2.29 -4.24 -4.55
C ASP A 155 -3.28 -3.47 -3.64
N MET A 156 -3.43 -3.90 -2.37
CA MET A 156 -4.25 -3.21 -1.37
C MET A 156 -3.71 -1.82 -1.03
N GLY A 157 -2.39 -1.62 -1.09
CA GLY A 157 -1.73 -0.32 -0.94
C GLY A 157 -2.21 0.71 -1.96
N ILE A 158 -2.46 0.28 -3.20
CA ILE A 158 -3.04 1.13 -4.24
C ILE A 158 -4.47 1.54 -3.86
N GLY A 159 -5.28 0.59 -3.39
CA GLY A 159 -6.65 0.85 -2.96
C GLY A 159 -6.72 1.81 -1.78
N TRP A 160 -5.83 1.65 -0.80
CA TRP A 160 -5.71 2.54 0.35
C TRP A 160 -5.26 3.95 -0.06
N THR A 161 -4.23 4.06 -0.89
CA THR A 161 -3.65 5.35 -1.32
C THR A 161 -4.67 6.23 -2.05
N TYR A 162 -5.51 5.64 -2.90
CA TYR A 162 -6.49 6.39 -3.67
C TYR A 162 -7.91 6.31 -3.11
N ASN A 163 -8.10 5.63 -1.97
CA ASN A 163 -9.41 5.31 -1.40
C ASN A 163 -10.37 4.72 -2.46
N ARG A 164 -9.88 3.72 -3.20
CA ARG A 164 -10.66 3.01 -4.22
C ARG A 164 -10.59 1.53 -3.96
N TRP A 165 -11.75 0.90 -3.87
CA TRP A 165 -11.90 -0.51 -3.55
C TRP A 165 -12.89 -1.12 -4.53
N ASP A 166 -13.02 -2.43 -4.51
CA ASP A 166 -14.02 -3.07 -5.34
C ASP A 166 -15.42 -2.58 -4.98
N SER A 167 -16.19 -2.27 -6.01
CA SER A 167 -17.53 -1.71 -5.86
C SER A 167 -18.44 -2.20 -6.99
N ASP A 168 -19.70 -2.38 -6.68
CA ASP A 168 -20.79 -2.61 -7.63
C ASP A 168 -21.71 -1.39 -7.72
N ILE A 169 -22.95 -1.59 -8.20
CA ILE A 169 -23.93 -0.51 -8.33
C ILE A 169 -24.45 -0.01 -6.97
N ASP A 170 -24.35 -0.84 -5.94
CA ASP A 170 -24.92 -0.61 -4.61
C ASP A 170 -23.87 -0.10 -3.60
N GLY A 171 -22.58 -0.16 -3.95
CA GLY A 171 -21.49 0.39 -3.13
C GLY A 171 -20.25 -0.50 -3.16
N LEU A 172 -19.46 -0.46 -2.09
CA LEU A 172 -18.34 -1.41 -1.93
C LEU A 172 -18.89 -2.83 -1.86
N THR A 173 -18.27 -3.75 -2.59
CA THR A 173 -18.54 -5.17 -2.40
C THR A 173 -18.06 -5.59 -1.02
N GLU A 174 -18.58 -6.71 -0.51
CA GLU A 174 -18.17 -7.23 0.80
C GLU A 174 -16.65 -7.41 0.88
N ALA A 175 -16.05 -8.07 -0.12
CA ALA A 175 -14.60 -8.22 -0.22
C ALA A 175 -13.86 -6.87 -0.24
N GLY A 176 -14.43 -5.84 -0.88
CA GLY A 176 -13.86 -4.50 -0.95
C GLY A 176 -13.89 -3.79 0.39
N LEU A 177 -14.99 -3.95 1.13
CA LEU A 177 -15.14 -3.44 2.48
C LEU A 177 -14.14 -4.08 3.45
N TYR A 178 -13.97 -5.41 3.39
CA TYR A 178 -13.03 -6.13 4.25
C TYR A 178 -11.58 -5.66 4.04
N ARG A 179 -11.14 -5.55 2.78
CA ARG A 179 -9.80 -5.04 2.43
C ARG A 179 -9.59 -3.57 2.79
N ALA A 180 -10.61 -2.74 2.56
CA ALA A 180 -10.59 -1.34 2.98
C ALA A 180 -10.43 -1.21 4.50
N ASN A 181 -11.21 -1.98 5.26
CA ASN A 181 -11.16 -1.97 6.72
C ASN A 181 -9.82 -2.47 7.25
N PHE A 182 -9.29 -3.58 6.70
CA PHE A 182 -7.97 -4.09 7.05
C PHE A 182 -6.89 -3.01 6.88
N MET A 183 -6.84 -2.35 5.71
CA MET A 183 -5.83 -1.31 5.47
C MET A 183 -6.06 -0.08 6.34
N ASN A 184 -7.31 0.36 6.53
CA ASN A 184 -7.61 1.53 7.35
C ASN A 184 -7.20 1.34 8.81
N VAL A 185 -7.38 0.14 9.36
CA VAL A 185 -6.96 -0.18 10.73
C VAL A 185 -5.45 -0.26 10.83
N ASN A 186 -4.82 -1.08 9.99
CA ASN A 186 -3.41 -1.42 10.16
C ASN A 186 -2.47 -0.30 9.72
N MET A 187 -2.74 0.38 8.60
CA MET A 187 -1.84 1.41 8.07
C MET A 187 -1.64 2.57 9.03
N GLY A 188 -2.69 3.01 9.73
CA GLY A 188 -2.57 4.08 10.72
C GLY A 188 -1.65 3.68 11.88
N LEU A 189 -1.77 2.44 12.36
CA LEU A 189 -0.95 1.90 13.44
C LEU A 189 0.50 1.69 13.01
N TRP A 190 0.72 1.13 11.83
CA TRP A 190 2.05 0.93 11.27
C TRP A 190 2.78 2.25 11.05
N VAL A 191 2.14 3.22 10.38
CA VAL A 191 2.74 4.55 10.18
C VAL A 191 3.04 5.21 11.52
N TYR A 192 2.10 5.15 12.47
CA TYR A 192 2.31 5.71 13.81
C TYR A 192 3.51 5.08 14.51
N SER A 193 3.58 3.74 14.54
CA SER A 193 4.63 3.00 15.24
C SER A 193 6.04 3.29 14.73
N GLN A 194 6.18 3.64 13.45
CA GLN A 194 7.47 3.95 12.84
C GLN A 194 7.91 5.39 13.13
N ILE A 195 6.99 6.35 13.13
CA ILE A 195 7.33 7.76 13.39
C ILE A 195 7.35 8.13 14.88
N SER A 196 7.01 7.20 15.77
CA SER A 196 7.00 7.40 17.23
C SER A 196 8.21 6.80 17.96
N GLN A 197 9.18 6.22 17.23
CA GLN A 197 10.44 5.69 17.78
C GLN A 197 11.45 6.81 18.04
#